data_AF-A0A151A9W9-F1
#
_entry.id   AF-A0A151A9W9-F1
#
_cell.length_a   1.000
_cell.length_b   1.000
_cell.length_c   1.000
_cell.angle_alpha   90.00
_cell.angle_beta   90.00
_cell.angle_gamma   90.00
#
_symmetry.space_group_name_H-M   'P 1'
#
loop_
_entity.id
_entity.type
_entity.pdbx_description
1 polymer ?
#
loop_
_entity_poly.entity_id
_entity_poly.type
_entity_poly.pdbx_seq_one_letter_code
_entity_poly.pdbx_strand_id
1 'polypeptide(L)' 'MDEKRSNHTMYNVNYHFVWCPKYRHAILEPIEDSLEASFRDVCDG' A
#
# COMPACT_ATOMS: atom_id res chain seq x y z
N MET A 1 -10.74 -9.06 -3.61
CA MET A 1 -9.34 -9.34 -3.98
C MET A 1 -9.38 -10.55 -4.87
N ASP A 2 -9.40 -10.30 -6.17
CA ASP A 2 -9.52 -11.33 -7.20
C ASP A 2 -8.23 -12.15 -7.30
N GLU A 3 -8.40 -13.45 -7.57
CA GLU A 3 -7.29 -14.37 -7.73
C GLU A 3 -6.53 -14.03 -9.02
N LYS A 4 -5.22 -13.80 -8.91
CA LYS A 4 -4.36 -13.58 -10.08
C LYS A 4 -3.90 -14.91 -10.65
N ARG A 5 -3.90 -15.01 -11.98
CA ARG A 5 -3.52 -16.22 -12.71
C ARG A 5 -2.33 -15.92 -13.62
N SER A 6 -1.32 -16.76 -13.52
CA SER A 6 -0.20 -16.89 -14.43
C SER A 6 -0.29 -18.23 -15.17
N ASN A 7 0.59 -18.48 -16.14
CA ASN A 7 0.55 -19.67 -17.01
C ASN A 7 0.45 -21.00 -16.24
N HIS A 8 1.04 -21.08 -15.04
CA HIS A 8 1.07 -22.29 -14.22
C HIS A 8 0.73 -22.06 -12.73
N THR A 9 0.28 -20.86 -12.36
CA THR A 9 0.05 -20.52 -10.95
C THR A 9 -1.21 -19.68 -10.80
N MET A 10 -2.07 -20.05 -9.85
CA MET A 10 -3.14 -19.19 -9.34
C MET A 10 -2.75 -18.75 -7.93
N TYR A 11 -2.85 -17.46 -7.64
CA TYR A 11 -2.45 -16.93 -6.35
C TYR A 11 -3.35 -15.78 -5.91
N ASN A 12 -3.63 -15.74 -4.60
CA ASN A 12 -4.33 -14.66 -3.93
C ASN A 12 -3.50 -14.27 -2.71
N VAL A 13 -2.62 -13.31 -2.89
CA VAL A 13 -1.60 -12.94 -1.91
C VAL A 13 -1.92 -11.56 -1.36
N ASN A 14 -2.41 -11.52 -0.13
CA ASN A 14 -2.79 -10.30 0.57
C ASN A 14 -1.86 -10.10 1.77
N TYR A 15 -1.43 -8.86 1.99
CA TYR A 15 -0.51 -8.50 3.08
C TYR A 15 -1.07 -7.34 3.89
N HIS A 16 -0.80 -7.35 5.20
CA HIS A 16 -1.04 -6.22 6.09
C HIS A 16 0.29 -5.54 6.42
N PHE A 17 0.59 -4.45 5.72
CA PHE A 17 1.77 -3.62 6.01
C PHE A 17 1.40 -2.50 6.99
N VAL A 18 2.15 -2.39 8.08
CA VAL A 18 2.00 -1.33 9.08
C VAL A 18 3.36 -0.72 9.34
N TRP A 19 3.44 0.61 9.35
CA TRP A 19 4.65 1.36 9.69
C TRP A 19 4.30 2.58 10.55
N CYS A 20 5.31 3.33 10.97
CA CYS A 20 5.12 4.61 11.65
C CYS A 20 6.09 5.67 11.11
N PRO A 21 5.73 6.96 11.19
CA PRO A 21 6.66 8.05 10.87
C PRO A 21 7.92 7.99 11.73
N LYS A 22 9.02 8.50 11.19
CA LYS A 22 10.25 8.66 11.97
C LYS A 22 9.96 9.47 13.23
N TYR A 23 10.43 8.97 14.38
CA TYR A 23 10.18 9.55 15.71
C TYR A 23 8.71 9.60 16.17
N ARG A 24 7.78 8.94 15.47
CA ARG A 24 6.35 8.86 15.81
C ARG A 24 5.66 10.22 15.95
N HIS A 25 6.12 11.24 15.22
CA HIS A 25 5.42 12.51 15.17
C HIS A 25 4.03 12.34 14.54
N ALA A 26 3.04 13.08 15.04
CA ALA A 26 1.66 13.11 14.54
C ALA A 26 1.55 13.92 13.24
N ILE A 27 2.34 13.55 12.23
CA ILE A 27 2.44 14.23 10.93
C ILE A 27 1.56 13.61 9.85
N LEU A 28 0.83 12.54 10.16
CA LEU A 28 0.04 11.81 9.17
C LEU A 28 -1.25 12.55 8.79
N GLU A 29 -1.96 13.15 9.75
CA GLU A 29 -3.22 13.88 9.46
C GLU A 29 -3.02 15.01 8.44
N PRO A 30 -1.99 15.88 8.55
CA PRO A 30 -1.83 16.98 7.60
C PRO A 30 -1.39 16.55 6.20
N ILE A 31 -0.90 15.32 6.02
CA ILE A 31 -0.36 14.83 4.73
C ILE A 31 -1.15 13.65 4.17
N GLU A 32 -2.25 13.26 4.80
CA GLU A 32 -2.99 12.03 4.53
C GLU A 32 -3.30 11.85 3.04
N ASP A 33 -3.95 12.86 2.42
CA ASP A 33 -4.33 12.82 1.01
C ASP A 33 -3.13 12.69 0.07
N SER A 34 -2.05 13.43 0.34
CA SER A 34 -0.83 13.43 -0.48
C SER A 34 -0.07 12.11 -0.36
N LEU A 35 -0.02 11.56 0.85
CA LEU A 35 0.61 10.27 1.13
C LEU A 35 -0.16 9.14 0.48
N GLU A 36 -1.49 9.15 0.56
CA GLU A 36 -2.35 8.18 -0.11
C GLU A 36 -2.17 8.23 -1.63
N ALA A 37 -2.18 9.44 -2.21
CA ALA A 37 -1.93 9.62 -3.65
C ALA A 37 -0.57 9.05 -4.07
N SER A 38 0.48 9.30 -3.28
CA SER A 38 1.83 8.79 -3.56
C SER A 38 1.90 7.26 -3.50
N PHE A 39 1.21 6.61 -2.56
CA PHE A 39 1.16 5.15 -2.51
C PHE A 39 0.40 4.56 -3.69
N ARG A 40 -0.73 5.16 -4.08
CA ARG A 40 -1.50 4.70 -5.25
C ARG A 40 -0.68 4.82 -6.53
N ASP A 41 0.04 5.93 -6.71
CA ASP A 41 0.94 6.14 -7.86
C ASP A 41 2.03 5.05 -7.95
N VAL A 42 2.63 4.65 -6.83
CA VAL A 42 3.62 3.55 -6.78
C VAL A 42 2.98 2.17 -7.01
N CYS A 43 1.74 1.95 -6.58
CA CYS A 43 1.05 0.67 -6.76
C CYS A 43 0.48 0.45 -8.16
N ASP A 44 0.03 1.54 -8.81
CA ASP A 44 -0.61 1.51 -10.11
C ASP A 44 0.37 1.81 -11.27
N GLY A 45 1.56 2.33 -10.96
CA GLY A 45 2.65 2.62 -11.91
C GLY A 45 3.50 1.43 -12.35
#